data_AF-A0A4V6AA17-F1
#
_entry.id   AF-A0A4V6AA17-F1
#
_cell.length_a   1.000
_cell.length_b   1.000
_cell.length_c   1.000
_cell.angle_alpha   90.00
_cell.angle_beta   90.00
_cell.angle_gamma   90.00
#
_symmetry.space_group_name_H-M   'P 1'
#
loop_
_entity.id
_entity.type
_entity.pdbx_description
1 polymer ?
#
loop_
_entity_poly.entity_id
_entity_poly.type
_entity_poly.pdbx_seq_one_letter_code
_entity_poly.pdbx_strand_id
1 'polypeptide(L)'
;MSLGGFKAIESNLHLGSISAVDAVWKSARNAVRGNIEWNSGKSPISVKGVDIFAVYMFKEKKVRLLKSSEKLEISLEPFNHDLLTVSPVTVVPRKSIQFAPIGLVNMLNTGGAIQSVMVVGDESLIRIGVKGSGEMRVFASGNPVSCKIDGVDVEFCYHDQMVTIQVPCPSSPKLSVIEFLF
;
A
#
# COMPACT_ATOMS: atom_id res chain seq x y z
N MET A 1 -0.23 19.91 6.97
CA MET A 1 0.01 18.88 8.00
C MET A 1 0.56 17.66 7.29
N SER A 2 1.80 17.24 7.60
CA SER A 2 2.37 15.99 7.06
C SER A 2 1.73 14.83 7.81
N LEU A 3 0.86 14.07 7.14
CA LEU A 3 0.50 12.74 7.60
C LEU A 3 1.71 11.85 7.32
N GLY A 4 2.27 11.25 8.38
CA GLY A 4 3.47 10.43 8.30
C GLY A 4 3.34 9.35 7.22
N GLY A 5 4.38 9.19 6.40
CA GLY A 5 4.35 8.29 5.23
C GLY A 5 4.01 6.86 5.61
N PHE A 6 3.16 6.21 4.80
CA PHE A 6 2.76 4.81 4.99
C PHE A 6 3.65 3.89 4.17
N LYS A 7 4.06 2.76 4.74
CA LYS A 7 4.82 1.72 4.06
C LYS A 7 4.08 0.40 4.23
N ALA A 8 3.89 -0.32 3.12
CA ALA A 8 3.16 -1.58 3.14
C ALA A 8 4.03 -2.68 3.77
N ILE A 9 3.43 -3.52 4.62
CA ILE A 9 4.12 -4.62 5.31
C ILE A 9 4.03 -5.87 4.42
N GLU A 10 5.17 -6.48 4.13
CA GLU A 10 5.27 -7.73 3.38
C GLU A 10 5.46 -8.92 4.32
N SER A 11 4.78 -10.02 4.01
CA SER A 11 4.96 -11.28 4.72
C SER A 11 4.83 -12.47 3.77
N ASN A 12 5.83 -13.35 3.81
CA ASN A 12 5.77 -14.66 3.17
C ASN A 12 5.12 -15.67 4.13
N LEU A 13 4.00 -16.28 3.74
CA LEU A 13 3.35 -17.33 4.52
C LEU A 13 3.87 -18.71 4.06
N HIS A 14 4.39 -19.52 4.99
CA HIS A 14 4.72 -20.94 4.79
C HIS A 14 3.95 -21.80 5.81
N LEU A 15 3.60 -23.03 5.42
CA LEU A 15 2.68 -23.94 6.12
C LEU A 15 2.90 -24.02 7.63
N GLY A 16 1.79 -23.86 8.35
CA GLY A 16 1.71 -23.89 9.81
C GLY A 16 0.63 -22.93 10.26
N SER A 17 -0.57 -23.45 10.49
CA SER A 17 -1.69 -22.72 11.08
C SER A 17 -1.20 -21.90 12.28
N ILE A 18 -1.48 -20.59 12.26
CA ILE A 18 -1.37 -19.60 13.37
C ILE A 18 -0.09 -18.72 13.47
N SER A 19 1.05 -18.93 12.80
CA SER A 19 2.23 -18.08 13.13
C SER A 19 2.41 -16.78 12.31
N ALA A 20 2.07 -16.76 11.01
CA ALA A 20 2.54 -15.69 10.14
C ALA A 20 1.50 -14.57 9.87
N VAL A 21 0.20 -14.89 9.84
CA VAL A 21 -0.88 -13.87 9.82
C VAL A 21 -0.95 -13.12 11.14
N ASP A 22 -0.75 -13.83 12.27
CA ASP A 22 -0.60 -13.17 13.57
C ASP A 22 0.68 -12.35 13.66
N ALA A 23 1.77 -12.73 12.98
CA ALA A 23 2.98 -11.91 12.91
C ALA A 23 2.77 -10.62 12.07
N VAL A 24 2.01 -10.70 10.99
CA VAL A 24 1.59 -9.54 10.19
C VAL A 24 0.69 -8.64 11.02
N TRP A 25 -0.33 -9.19 11.66
CA TRP A 25 -1.21 -8.43 12.54
C TRP A 25 -0.48 -7.92 13.78
N LYS A 26 0.48 -8.65 14.34
CA LYS A 26 1.33 -8.19 15.45
C LYS A 26 2.23 -7.05 15.00
N SER A 27 2.79 -7.11 13.80
CA SER A 27 3.59 -6.04 13.20
C SER A 27 2.73 -4.81 12.86
N ALA A 28 1.57 -5.00 12.23
CA ALA A 28 0.62 -3.93 11.95
C ALA A 28 0.08 -3.29 13.25
N ARG A 29 -0.31 -4.09 14.25
CA ARG A 29 -0.80 -3.59 15.55
C ARG A 29 0.29 -2.89 16.36
N ASN A 30 1.51 -3.42 16.37
CA ASN A 30 2.61 -2.77 17.09
C ASN A 30 3.05 -1.48 16.38
N ALA A 31 2.95 -1.42 15.05
CA ALA A 31 3.07 -0.15 14.32
C ALA A 31 1.98 0.81 14.80
N VAL A 32 0.69 0.40 14.81
CA VAL A 32 -0.47 1.21 15.28
C VAL A 32 -0.28 1.75 16.70
N ARG A 33 0.33 0.96 17.58
CA ARG A 33 0.60 1.34 18.98
C ARG A 33 1.88 2.16 19.18
N GLY A 34 2.63 2.46 18.12
CA GLY A 34 3.87 3.25 18.18
C GLY A 34 5.05 2.54 18.85
N ASN A 35 4.99 1.21 19.00
CA ASN A 35 5.93 0.43 19.82
C ASN A 35 6.90 -0.44 19.00
N ILE A 36 7.01 -0.21 17.68
CA ILE A 36 8.10 -0.76 16.86
C ILE A 36 8.99 0.38 16.39
N GLU A 37 10.26 0.35 16.79
CA GLU A 37 11.32 1.12 16.16
C GLU A 37 11.65 0.50 14.79
N TRP A 38 10.96 0.94 13.74
CA TRP A 38 11.35 0.66 12.35
C TRP A 38 12.48 1.62 11.95
N ASN A 39 13.73 1.25 12.24
CA ASN A 39 14.90 2.12 12.08
C ASN A 39 15.49 2.11 10.65
N SER A 40 14.67 1.96 9.60
CA SER A 40 15.11 1.90 8.19
C SER A 40 14.58 3.04 7.30
N GLY A 41 14.36 4.22 7.90
CA GLY A 41 14.05 5.45 7.17
C GLY A 41 13.79 6.61 8.13
N LYS A 42 14.29 7.81 7.81
CA LYS A 42 14.14 9.02 8.64
C LYS A 42 12.68 9.51 8.63
N SER A 43 11.77 8.87 9.37
CA SER A 43 10.48 9.36 9.90
C SER A 43 9.65 8.15 10.40
N PRO A 44 9.41 7.97 11.71
CA PRO A 44 8.48 6.94 12.19
C PRO A 44 7.04 7.21 11.74
N ILE A 45 6.35 6.16 11.27
CA ILE A 45 5.00 6.19 10.71
C ILE A 45 3.97 6.46 11.82
N SER A 46 3.07 7.42 11.63
CA SER A 46 1.94 7.63 12.54
C SER A 46 0.71 6.86 12.06
N VAL A 47 0.37 5.80 12.78
CA VAL A 47 -0.78 4.91 12.51
C VAL A 47 -1.87 5.03 13.59
N LYS A 48 -1.81 6.08 14.41
CA LYS A 48 -2.88 6.43 15.36
C LYS A 48 -4.18 6.70 14.60
N GLY A 49 -5.23 5.95 14.91
CA GLY A 49 -6.59 6.14 14.36
C GLY A 49 -6.91 5.37 13.07
N VAL A 50 -6.01 4.52 12.58
CA VAL A 50 -6.30 3.63 11.45
C VAL A 50 -6.97 2.35 11.96
N ASP A 51 -8.22 2.11 11.54
CA ASP A 51 -8.96 0.89 11.88
C ASP A 51 -9.06 -0.11 10.70
N ILE A 52 -8.92 0.37 9.46
CA ILE A 52 -9.09 -0.45 8.25
C ILE A 52 -7.75 -0.59 7.52
N PHE A 53 -7.48 -1.81 7.03
CA PHE A 53 -6.31 -2.16 6.24
C PHE A 53 -6.73 -2.80 4.93
N ALA A 54 -6.04 -2.44 3.85
CA ALA A 54 -6.09 -3.14 2.58
C ALA A 54 -5.06 -4.27 2.60
N VAL A 55 -5.53 -5.49 2.36
CA VAL A 55 -4.70 -6.69 2.23
C VAL A 55 -4.74 -7.14 0.78
N TYR A 56 -3.63 -6.96 0.08
CA TYR A 56 -3.45 -7.43 -1.28
C TYR A 56 -2.86 -8.84 -1.28
N MET A 57 -3.52 -9.74 -2.00
CA MET A 57 -3.15 -11.16 -2.14
C MET A 57 -2.58 -11.38 -3.54
N PHE A 58 -1.30 -11.77 -3.63
CA PHE A 58 -0.58 -11.76 -4.90
C PHE A 58 -1.06 -12.83 -5.87
N LYS A 59 -1.34 -14.03 -5.37
CA LYS A 59 -1.88 -15.10 -6.21
C LYS A 59 -3.21 -14.75 -6.85
N GLU A 60 -4.14 -14.25 -6.04
CA GLU A 60 -5.47 -13.87 -6.52
C GLU A 60 -5.47 -12.54 -7.28
N LYS A 61 -4.43 -11.72 -7.08
CA LYS A 61 -4.35 -10.34 -7.55
C LYS A 61 -5.54 -9.49 -7.09
N LYS A 62 -6.01 -9.71 -5.86
CA LYS A 62 -7.19 -9.07 -5.26
C LYS A 62 -6.84 -8.35 -3.97
N VAL A 63 -7.68 -7.38 -3.61
CA VAL A 63 -7.60 -6.67 -2.34
C VAL A 63 -8.81 -6.98 -1.46
N ARG A 64 -8.57 -7.17 -0.16
CA ARG A 64 -9.60 -7.27 0.88
C ARG A 64 -9.42 -6.14 1.88
N LEU A 65 -10.51 -5.53 2.31
CA LEU A 65 -10.49 -4.59 3.42
C LEU A 65 -10.78 -5.34 4.70
N LEU A 66 -9.93 -5.16 5.70
CA LEU A 66 -10.07 -5.80 7.00
C LEU A 66 -9.92 -4.77 8.11
N LYS A 67 -10.75 -4.91 9.14
CA LYS A 67 -10.56 -4.16 10.38
C LYS A 67 -9.42 -4.75 11.19
N SER A 68 -8.84 -3.91 12.05
CA SER A 68 -7.79 -4.32 12.99
C SER A 68 -8.20 -5.46 13.95
N SER A 69 -9.50 -5.64 14.15
CA SER A 69 -10.11 -6.70 14.98
C SER A 69 -10.43 -7.99 14.21
N GLU A 70 -10.42 -7.95 12.88
CA GLU A 70 -10.81 -9.08 12.03
C GLU A 70 -9.62 -10.01 11.77
N LYS A 71 -9.93 -11.28 11.51
CA LYS A 71 -8.94 -12.28 11.13
C LYS A 71 -9.11 -12.61 9.65
N LEU A 72 -8.00 -12.77 8.96
CA LEU A 72 -7.99 -13.28 7.60
C LEU A 72 -7.63 -14.77 7.64
N GLU A 73 -8.59 -15.61 7.26
CA GLU A 73 -8.33 -17.04 7.07
C GLU A 73 -7.83 -17.27 5.64
N ILE A 74 -6.64 -17.88 5.53
CA ILE A 74 -6.05 -18.24 4.25
C ILE A 74 -5.79 -19.73 4.29
N SER A 75 -6.39 -20.45 3.33
CA SER A 75 -6.10 -21.86 3.12
C SER A 75 -5.00 -21.99 2.07
N LEU A 76 -3.91 -22.67 2.42
CA LEU A 76 -2.82 -23.00 1.51
C LEU A 76 -2.71 -24.52 1.42
N GLU A 77 -2.66 -25.04 0.21
CA GLU A 77 -2.34 -26.45 -0.02
C GLU A 77 -0.88 -26.75 0.40
N PRO A 78 -0.54 -28.03 0.70
CA PRO A 78 0.84 -28.45 0.91
C PRO A 78 1.78 -27.93 -0.19
N PHE A 79 2.95 -27.43 0.19
CA PHE A 79 3.96 -26.83 -0.69
C PHE A 79 3.53 -25.56 -1.44
N ASN A 80 2.43 -24.93 -1.04
CA ASN A 80 1.95 -23.70 -1.63
C ASN A 80 2.25 -22.48 -0.73
N HIS A 81 2.54 -21.32 -1.33
CA HIS A 81 2.82 -20.07 -0.61
C HIS A 81 2.04 -18.91 -1.22
N ASP A 82 1.58 -17.94 -0.42
CA ASP A 82 1.07 -16.68 -0.96
C ASP A 82 1.81 -15.51 -0.31
N LEU A 83 2.01 -14.46 -1.10
CA LEU A 83 2.56 -13.20 -0.64
C LEU A 83 1.38 -12.26 -0.35
N LEU A 84 1.45 -11.59 0.79
CA LEU A 84 0.49 -10.56 1.16
C LEU A 84 1.20 -9.23 1.33
N THR A 85 0.53 -8.18 0.88
CA THR A 85 0.87 -6.80 1.24
C THR A 85 -0.26 -6.21 2.07
N VAL A 86 0.07 -5.72 3.26
CA VAL A 86 -0.88 -5.04 4.15
C VAL A 86 -0.57 -3.56 4.19
N SER A 87 -1.56 -2.74 3.86
CA SER A 87 -1.42 -1.29 3.81
C SER A 87 -2.56 -0.61 4.56
N PRO A 88 -2.28 0.38 5.43
CA PRO A 88 -3.32 1.11 6.13
C PRO A 88 -4.20 1.91 5.15
N VAL A 89 -5.51 1.86 5.37
CA VAL A 89 -6.46 2.67 4.60
C VAL A 89 -6.57 4.05 5.23
N THR A 90 -6.45 5.07 4.38
CA THR A 90 -6.68 6.46 4.72
C THR A 90 -7.92 6.97 4.00
N VAL A 91 -8.61 7.94 4.62
CA VAL A 91 -9.74 8.61 3.98
C VAL A 91 -9.27 9.98 3.50
N VAL A 92 -9.44 10.23 2.21
CA VAL A 92 -9.27 11.54 1.58
C VAL A 92 -10.49 12.39 1.94
N PRO A 93 -10.39 13.40 2.82
CA PRO A 93 -11.55 13.92 3.54
C PRO A 93 -12.63 14.55 2.65
N ARG A 94 -12.27 15.35 1.63
CA ARG A 94 -13.26 16.02 0.79
C ARG A 94 -14.10 15.09 -0.07
N LYS A 95 -13.49 14.07 -0.66
CA LYS A 95 -14.17 13.12 -1.55
C LYS A 95 -14.64 11.85 -0.84
N SER A 96 -14.31 11.70 0.45
CA SER A 96 -14.57 10.47 1.22
C SER A 96 -14.01 9.22 0.53
N ILE A 97 -12.92 9.37 -0.24
CA ILE A 97 -12.26 8.26 -0.93
C ILE A 97 -11.38 7.53 0.06
N GLN A 98 -11.61 6.23 0.21
CA GLN A 98 -10.69 5.36 0.90
C GLN A 98 -9.54 5.01 -0.02
N PHE A 99 -8.31 5.11 0.48
CA PHE A 99 -7.11 4.90 -0.29
C PHE A 99 -6.05 4.16 0.52
N ALA A 100 -5.40 3.18 -0.11
CA ALA A 100 -4.26 2.49 0.46
C ALA A 100 -3.23 2.11 -0.63
N PRO A 101 -1.96 2.50 -0.49
CA PRO A 101 -0.96 2.14 -1.47
C PRO A 101 -0.51 0.68 -1.29
N ILE A 102 -0.52 -0.11 -2.37
CA ILE A 102 -0.02 -1.50 -2.32
C ILE A 102 1.49 -1.48 -2.62
N GLY A 103 1.88 -0.87 -3.73
CA GLY A 103 3.29 -0.73 -4.14
C GLY A 103 3.58 -1.31 -5.51
N LEU A 104 4.85 -1.56 -5.79
CA LEU A 104 5.33 -2.12 -7.07
C LEU A 104 5.24 -3.65 -7.05
N VAL A 105 4.12 -4.22 -7.49
CA VAL A 105 3.77 -5.65 -7.26
C VAL A 105 4.61 -6.66 -8.05
N ASN A 106 5.43 -6.19 -8.98
CA ASN A 106 6.41 -6.98 -9.70
C ASN A 106 7.84 -6.87 -9.10
N MET A 107 7.99 -6.16 -7.97
CA MET A 107 9.25 -6.08 -7.22
C MET A 107 9.20 -6.92 -5.94
N LEU A 108 10.35 -7.49 -5.56
CA LEU A 108 10.51 -8.28 -4.32
C LEU A 108 10.25 -7.46 -3.05
N ASN A 109 10.32 -6.13 -3.14
CA ASN A 109 10.05 -5.18 -2.07
C ASN A 109 8.87 -4.25 -2.45
N THR A 110 7.80 -4.83 -3.01
CA THR A 110 6.53 -4.16 -3.36
C THR A 110 6.20 -2.94 -2.50
N GLY A 111 5.89 -3.15 -1.21
CA GLY A 111 5.59 -2.09 -0.25
C GLY A 111 6.84 -1.31 0.16
N GLY A 112 7.98 -2.01 0.17
CA GLY A 112 9.30 -1.47 0.42
C GLY A 112 9.73 -0.34 -0.51
N ALA A 113 9.21 -0.33 -1.74
CA ALA A 113 9.48 0.65 -2.79
C ALA A 113 8.85 2.02 -2.48
N ILE A 114 7.76 2.05 -1.71
CA ILE A 114 7.08 3.29 -1.32
C ILE A 114 7.95 4.04 -0.31
N GLN A 115 8.30 5.29 -0.64
CA GLN A 115 9.11 6.18 0.18
C GLN A 115 8.27 7.26 0.88
N SER A 116 7.15 7.67 0.28
CA SER A 116 6.26 8.67 0.86
C SER A 116 4.85 8.56 0.29
N VAL A 117 3.86 9.00 1.07
CA VAL A 117 2.45 9.10 0.70
C VAL A 117 1.93 10.38 1.33
N MET A 118 1.31 11.25 0.55
CA MET A 118 0.80 12.54 1.03
C MET A 118 -0.53 12.86 0.35
N VAL A 119 -1.47 13.40 1.12
CA VAL A 119 -2.65 14.08 0.57
C VAL A 119 -2.27 15.55 0.38
N VAL A 120 -2.47 16.08 -0.82
CA VAL A 120 -1.96 17.38 -1.27
C VAL A 120 -3.12 18.25 -1.75
N GLY A 121 -2.92 19.57 -1.69
CA GLY A 121 -3.84 20.55 -2.26
C GLY A 121 -5.12 20.66 -1.45
N ASP A 122 -6.25 20.64 -2.15
CA ASP A 122 -7.58 20.73 -1.57
C ASP A 122 -8.10 19.36 -1.08
N GLU A 123 -7.20 18.43 -0.79
CA GLU A 123 -7.50 17.05 -0.39
C GLU A 123 -8.26 16.27 -1.46
N SER A 124 -7.97 16.51 -2.74
CA SER A 124 -8.38 15.65 -3.86
C SER A 124 -7.21 14.89 -4.49
N LEU A 125 -5.99 15.31 -4.18
CA LEU A 125 -4.77 14.79 -4.80
C LEU A 125 -3.98 13.95 -3.81
N ILE A 126 -3.61 12.72 -4.22
CA ILE A 126 -2.69 11.87 -3.48
C ILE A 126 -1.37 11.80 -4.24
N ARG A 127 -0.27 12.05 -3.54
CA ARG A 127 1.09 11.98 -4.07
C ARG A 127 1.86 10.85 -3.40
N ILE A 128 2.44 9.96 -4.19
CA ILE A 128 3.27 8.84 -3.73
C ILE A 128 4.67 8.98 -4.31
N GLY A 129 5.69 8.95 -3.46
CA GLY A 129 7.06 8.79 -3.90
C GLY A 129 7.45 7.32 -3.91
N VAL A 130 7.91 6.80 -5.05
CA VAL A 130 8.35 5.40 -5.21
C VAL A 130 9.77 5.32 -5.75
N LYS A 131 10.51 4.31 -5.27
CA LYS A 131 11.83 3.95 -5.76
C LYS A 131 11.77 2.61 -6.49
N GLY A 132 12.12 2.62 -7.77
CA GLY A 132 12.05 1.45 -8.64
C GLY A 132 11.15 1.70 -9.84
N SER A 133 10.84 0.64 -10.57
CA SER A 133 9.99 0.66 -11.75
C SER A 133 9.15 -0.61 -11.81
N GLY A 134 8.07 -0.57 -12.57
CA GLY A 134 7.15 -1.69 -12.70
C GLY A 134 5.69 -1.32 -12.45
N GLU A 135 4.89 -2.33 -12.13
CA GLU A 135 3.46 -2.20 -11.98
C GLU A 135 3.13 -1.67 -10.57
N MET A 136 2.78 -0.39 -10.49
CA MET A 136 2.25 0.21 -9.28
C MET A 136 0.77 -0.14 -9.13
N ARG A 137 0.41 -0.68 -7.97
CA ARG A 137 -0.99 -0.84 -7.56
C ARG A 137 -1.31 -0.03 -6.33
N VAL A 138 -2.53 0.48 -6.29
CA VAL A 138 -3.13 1.10 -5.11
C VAL A 138 -4.59 0.66 -5.01
N PHE A 139 -5.08 0.51 -3.78
CA PHE A 139 -6.51 0.42 -3.51
C PHE A 139 -7.10 1.83 -3.48
N ALA A 140 -8.24 2.01 -4.15
CA ALA A 140 -9.06 3.22 -4.06
C ALA A 140 -10.54 2.84 -4.14
N SER A 141 -11.37 3.40 -3.26
CA SER A 141 -12.82 3.14 -3.28
C SER A 141 -13.56 3.85 -4.43
N GLY A 142 -12.88 4.74 -5.16
CA GLY A 142 -13.42 5.43 -6.33
C GLY A 142 -12.37 5.52 -7.42
N ASN A 143 -12.84 5.74 -8.65
CA ASN A 143 -11.99 5.88 -9.82
C ASN A 143 -11.28 7.26 -9.82
N PRO A 144 -9.95 7.35 -9.97
CA PRO A 144 -9.29 8.62 -10.22
C PRO A 144 -9.80 9.30 -11.49
N VAL A 145 -9.78 10.63 -11.50
CA VAL A 145 -10.02 11.46 -12.69
C VAL A 145 -8.80 11.42 -13.61
N SER A 146 -7.60 11.44 -13.04
CA SER A 146 -6.33 11.41 -13.79
C SER A 146 -5.20 10.90 -12.91
N CYS A 147 -4.19 10.31 -13.54
CA CYS A 147 -2.94 9.94 -12.89
C CYS A 147 -1.74 10.55 -13.60
N LYS A 148 -0.71 10.92 -12.84
CA LYS A 148 0.55 11.47 -13.36
C LYS A 148 1.76 10.76 -12.78
N ILE A 149 2.84 10.70 -13.56
CA ILE A 149 4.18 10.33 -13.08
C ILE A 149 5.12 11.48 -13.41
N ASP A 150 5.79 12.00 -12.38
CA ASP A 150 6.74 13.11 -12.47
C ASP A 150 6.15 14.34 -13.21
N GLY A 151 4.85 14.57 -13.01
CA GLY A 151 4.08 15.68 -13.60
C GLY A 151 3.51 15.41 -15.00
N VAL A 152 3.81 14.25 -15.61
CA VAL A 152 3.34 13.86 -16.94
C VAL A 152 2.12 12.94 -16.80
N ASP A 153 1.05 13.21 -17.56
CA ASP A 153 -0.15 12.36 -17.60
C ASP A 153 0.18 10.95 -18.11
N VAL A 154 -0.40 9.95 -17.45
CA VAL A 154 -0.22 8.54 -17.81
C VAL A 154 -1.56 7.82 -17.89
N GLU A 155 -1.61 6.81 -18.74
CA GLU A 155 -2.73 5.87 -18.74
C GLU A 155 -2.73 5.02 -17.47
N PHE A 156 -3.93 4.70 -17.01
CA PHE A 156 -4.13 3.83 -15.86
C PHE A 156 -5.39 2.97 -16.06
N CYS A 157 -5.41 1.83 -15.39
CA CYS A 157 -6.60 0.98 -15.32
C CYS A 157 -7.24 1.08 -13.94
N TYR A 158 -8.56 1.13 -13.88
CA TYR A 158 -9.32 0.99 -12.64
C TYR A 158 -10.30 -0.18 -12.73
N HIS A 159 -10.06 -1.21 -11.91
CA HIS A 159 -10.88 -2.41 -11.87
C HIS A 159 -10.83 -3.01 -10.45
N ASP A 160 -11.95 -3.53 -9.96
CA ASP A 160 -12.06 -4.13 -8.63
C ASP A 160 -11.46 -3.27 -7.49
N GLN A 161 -11.70 -1.95 -7.54
CA GLN A 161 -11.20 -0.97 -6.57
C GLN A 161 -9.66 -0.88 -6.52
N MET A 162 -8.98 -1.29 -7.59
CA MET A 162 -7.54 -1.14 -7.74
C MET A 162 -7.23 -0.24 -8.93
N VAL A 163 -6.37 0.74 -8.71
CA VAL A 163 -5.73 1.52 -9.77
C VAL A 163 -4.39 0.86 -10.09
N THR A 164 -4.14 0.63 -11.37
CA THR A 164 -2.89 0.06 -11.88
C THR A 164 -2.21 1.04 -12.83
N ILE A 165 -0.92 1.32 -12.59
CA ILE A 165 -0.10 2.23 -13.39
C ILE A 165 1.26 1.57 -13.66
N GLN A 166 1.80 1.73 -14.87
CA GLN A 166 3.17 1.33 -15.19
C GLN A 166 4.15 2.46 -14.88
N VAL A 167 5.02 2.23 -13.89
CA VAL A 167 6.13 3.14 -13.56
C VAL A 167 7.31 2.81 -14.46
N PRO A 168 7.72 3.73 -15.36
CA PRO A 168 8.81 3.47 -16.29
C PRO A 168 10.15 3.30 -15.56
N CYS A 169 11.08 2.57 -16.17
CA CYS A 169 12.45 2.52 -15.66
C CYS A 169 13.08 3.91 -15.77
N PRO A 170 13.46 4.55 -14.66
CA PRO A 170 13.98 5.91 -14.72
C PRO A 170 15.38 5.89 -15.33
N SER A 171 15.69 6.88 -16.17
CA SER A 171 17.03 7.03 -16.76
C SER A 171 18.10 7.43 -15.74
N SER A 172 17.71 7.69 -14.48
CA SER A 172 18.58 8.06 -13.36
C SER A 172 18.03 7.47 -12.06
N PRO A 173 18.83 7.30 -10.99
CA PRO A 173 18.39 6.68 -9.72
C PRO A 173 17.44 7.56 -8.87
N LYS A 174 16.69 8.46 -9.52
CA LYS A 174 15.77 9.39 -8.88
C LYS A 174 14.50 8.68 -8.41
N LEU A 175 13.90 9.20 -7.35
CA LEU A 175 12.55 8.87 -6.91
C LEU A 175 11.54 9.32 -7.98
N SER A 176 10.61 8.45 -8.37
CA SER A 176 9.45 8.84 -9.17
C SER A 176 8.30 9.26 -8.27
N VAL A 177 7.61 10.31 -8.68
CA VAL A 177 6.45 10.87 -7.99
C VAL A 177 5.20 10.53 -8.78
N ILE A 178 4.32 9.73 -8.19
CA ILE A 178 3.02 9.38 -8.76
C ILE A 178 1.95 10.24 -8.12
N GLU A 179 1.03 10.77 -8.91
CA GLU A 179 -0.08 11.59 -8.44
C GLU A 179 -1.41 11.00 -8.91
N PHE A 180 -2.38 10.90 -8.01
CA PHE A 180 -3.74 10.43 -8.25
C PHE A 180 -4.72 11.54 -7.89
N LEU A 181 -5.47 12.05 -8.86
CA LEU A 181 -6.49 13.07 -8.66
C LEU A 181 -7.88 12.42 -8.60
N PHE A 182 -8.69 12.76 -7.60
CA PHE A 182 -10.04 12.22 -7.36
C PHE A 182 -11.14 13.30 -7.35
#